data_AF-A0A955FNE6-F1
#
_entry.id   AF-A0A955FNE6-F1
#
_cell.length_a   1.000
_cell.length_b   1.000
_cell.length_c   1.000
_cell.angle_alpha   90.00
_cell.angle_beta   90.00
_cell.angle_gamma   90.00
#
_symmetry.space_group_name_H-M   'P 1'
#
loop_
_entity.id
_entity.type
_entity.pdbx_description
1 polymer ?
#
loop_
_entity_poly.entity_id
_entity_poly.type
_entity_poly.pdbx_seq_one_letter_code
_entity_poly.pdbx_strand_id
1 'polypeptide(L)'
;MNTHHSDGHVLTWVMGFLTAISIIMIATLSVLGLLLSDATRVSKKQLALNIADAGVNYYLWHMSHAGADFQDGNTGGTPISTGEFTGFYGPYTHSYKNNDGEDVGQYTLYIKPKSIGSTVAIVRSVGEATGSSARRTVEAEIGAPSFASYGLVGDEAIWFGSTETANGPTHSNVGIRMDGVNNGNVSSANGTYVPPYSLGGDGGTHNGVWCNAGSNCASRNTTKNNGTWQYPVPAVDFNSLTGEICNLKKQAFLADPSTSALASSPTACSNVSAGRTGAYIPRYASGFNTRRGYLIELNSNGTYNLYRVSNENYWYSNNNNYLDSWQSALSETLVQSNISIPADGVIFVEDNVWIRSNPVFDGRVTIASGRL
;
A
#
# COMPACT_ATOMS: atom_id res chain seq x y z
N MET A 1 18.32 -102.91 -20.18
CA MET A 1 18.32 -101.49 -20.59
C MET A 1 17.24 -100.79 -19.76
N ASN A 2 17.64 -100.18 -18.65
CA ASN A 2 16.72 -99.42 -17.78
C ASN A 2 16.86 -97.94 -18.13
N THR A 3 15.84 -97.37 -18.75
CA THR A 3 15.72 -95.93 -18.95
C THR A 3 15.09 -95.31 -17.69
N HIS A 4 15.93 -94.79 -16.80
CA HIS A 4 15.48 -93.96 -15.69
C HIS A 4 15.01 -92.61 -16.25
N HIS A 5 13.71 -92.30 -16.09
CA HIS A 5 13.13 -90.99 -16.35
C HIS A 5 13.73 -89.96 -15.37
N SER A 6 14.29 -88.88 -15.91
CA SER A 6 14.88 -87.76 -15.17
C SER A 6 13.93 -86.54 -15.18
N ASP A 7 12.71 -86.71 -14.68
CA ASP A 7 11.68 -85.65 -14.70
C ASP A 7 11.64 -84.81 -13.39
N GLY A 8 12.45 -85.14 -12.39
CA GLY A 8 12.43 -84.47 -11.08
C GLY A 8 13.11 -83.10 -11.02
N HIS A 9 14.16 -82.86 -11.83
CA HIS A 9 14.96 -81.63 -11.77
C HIS A 9 14.31 -80.44 -12.50
N VAL A 10 13.46 -80.70 -13.49
CA VAL A 10 12.74 -79.67 -14.25
C VAL A 10 11.71 -78.97 -13.35
N LEU A 11 11.02 -79.71 -12.49
CA LEU A 11 10.02 -79.16 -11.57
C LEU A 11 10.64 -78.17 -10.58
N THR A 12 11.81 -78.48 -10.01
CA THR A 12 12.50 -77.58 -9.07
C THR A 12 12.96 -76.29 -9.74
N TRP A 13 13.45 -76.36 -10.98
CA TRP A 13 13.82 -75.17 -11.77
C TRP A 13 12.62 -74.29 -12.11
N VAL A 14 11.52 -74.89 -12.54
CA VAL A 14 10.27 -74.16 -12.85
C VAL A 14 9.74 -73.48 -11.59
N MET A 15 9.75 -74.16 -10.45
CA MET A 15 9.30 -73.57 -9.18
C MET A 15 10.21 -72.43 -8.72
N GLY A 16 11.53 -72.57 -8.83
CA GLY A 16 12.48 -71.49 -8.49
C GLY A 16 12.35 -70.27 -9.40
N PHE A 17 12.04 -70.49 -10.68
CA PHE A 17 11.79 -69.41 -11.63
C PHE A 17 10.45 -68.70 -11.36
N LEU A 18 9.40 -69.47 -11.04
CA LEU A 18 8.09 -68.91 -10.67
C LEU A 18 8.18 -68.08 -9.37
N THR A 19 8.90 -68.53 -8.35
CA THR A 19 9.06 -67.76 -7.11
C THR A 19 9.87 -66.48 -7.33
N ALA A 20 10.93 -66.53 -8.15
CA ALA A 20 11.68 -65.34 -8.54
C ALA A 20 10.80 -64.31 -9.27
N ILE A 21 9.98 -64.74 -10.24
CA ILE A 21 9.02 -63.86 -10.93
C ILE A 21 7.99 -63.29 -9.95
N SER A 22 7.49 -64.11 -9.02
CA SER A 22 6.51 -63.69 -8.01
C SER A 22 7.06 -62.56 -7.13
N ILE A 23 8.31 -62.68 -6.69
CA ILE A 23 8.99 -61.66 -5.87
C ILE A 23 9.17 -60.37 -6.67
N ILE A 24 9.58 -60.46 -7.94
CA ILE A 24 9.73 -59.30 -8.82
C ILE A 24 8.38 -58.61 -9.07
N MET A 25 7.31 -59.39 -9.27
CA MET A 25 5.95 -58.87 -9.45
C MET A 25 5.46 -58.13 -8.20
N ILE A 26 5.68 -58.68 -7.00
CA ILE A 26 5.31 -58.02 -5.74
C ILE A 26 6.11 -56.73 -5.55
N ALA A 27 7.42 -56.76 -5.84
CA ALA A 27 8.29 -55.59 -5.71
C ALA A 27 7.86 -54.46 -6.67
N THR A 28 7.59 -54.79 -7.93
CA THR A 28 7.12 -53.80 -8.93
C THR A 28 5.76 -53.21 -8.58
N LEU A 29 4.79 -54.03 -8.14
CA LEU A 29 3.48 -53.55 -7.67
C LEU A 29 3.60 -52.66 -6.42
N SER A 30 4.51 -52.99 -5.50
CA SER A 30 4.77 -52.17 -4.31
C SER A 30 5.33 -50.80 -4.68
N VAL A 31 6.30 -50.76 -5.61
CA VAL A 31 6.86 -49.49 -6.12
C VAL A 31 5.80 -48.67 -6.84
N LEU A 32 4.96 -49.28 -7.67
CA LEU A 32 3.84 -48.60 -8.32
C LEU A 32 2.86 -48.00 -7.31
N GLY A 33 2.53 -48.74 -6.26
CA GLY A 33 1.67 -48.24 -5.17
C GLY A 33 2.26 -47.03 -4.44
N LEU A 34 3.57 -47.06 -4.16
CA LEU A 34 4.28 -45.92 -3.58
C LEU A 34 4.29 -44.71 -4.51
N LEU A 35 4.60 -44.91 -5.79
CA LEU A 35 4.60 -43.82 -6.79
C LEU A 35 3.22 -43.17 -6.93
N LEU A 36 2.14 -43.96 -6.91
CA LEU A 36 0.77 -43.43 -6.99
C LEU A 36 0.39 -42.66 -5.72
N SER A 37 0.76 -43.17 -4.54
CA SER A 37 0.55 -42.47 -3.26
C SER A 37 1.33 -41.14 -3.21
N ASP A 38 2.55 -41.13 -3.72
CA ASP A 38 3.37 -39.92 -3.82
C ASP A 38 2.75 -38.92 -4.82
N ALA A 39 2.32 -39.38 -5.98
CA ALA A 39 1.66 -38.55 -6.99
C ALA A 39 0.37 -37.91 -6.45
N THR A 40 -0.48 -38.69 -5.76
CA THR A 40 -1.71 -38.17 -5.14
C THR A 40 -1.40 -37.17 -4.03
N ARG A 41 -0.39 -37.43 -3.19
CA ARG A 41 0.05 -36.48 -2.15
C ARG A 41 0.58 -35.17 -2.74
N VAL A 42 1.37 -35.23 -3.81
CA VAL A 42 1.88 -34.03 -4.50
C VAL A 42 0.73 -33.26 -5.14
N SER A 43 -0.19 -33.95 -5.82
CA SER A 43 -1.39 -33.35 -6.40
C SER A 43 -2.25 -32.62 -5.34
N LYS A 44 -2.53 -33.26 -4.19
CA LYS A 44 -3.27 -32.64 -3.09
C LYS A 44 -2.54 -31.46 -2.45
N LYS A 45 -1.20 -31.50 -2.38
CA LYS A 45 -0.39 -30.35 -1.93
C LYS A 45 -0.44 -29.17 -2.89
N GLN A 46 -0.47 -29.42 -4.20
CA GLN A 46 -0.64 -28.37 -5.21
C GLN A 46 -2.05 -27.78 -5.15
N LEU A 47 -3.07 -28.63 -5.01
CA LEU A 47 -4.45 -28.17 -4.84
C LEU A 47 -4.59 -27.30 -3.59
N ALA A 48 -4.04 -27.71 -2.45
CA ALA A 48 -4.04 -26.91 -1.22
C ALA A 48 -3.35 -25.55 -1.39
N LEU A 49 -2.27 -25.47 -2.20
CA LEU A 49 -1.62 -24.20 -2.53
C LEU A 49 -2.54 -23.31 -3.36
N ASN A 50 -3.15 -23.84 -4.42
CA ASN A 50 -4.07 -23.09 -5.25
C ASN A 50 -5.29 -22.58 -4.45
N ILE A 51 -5.80 -23.38 -3.51
CA ILE A 51 -6.88 -22.99 -2.60
C ILE A 51 -6.42 -21.85 -1.68
N ALA A 52 -5.19 -21.92 -1.14
CA ALA A 52 -4.63 -20.84 -0.34
C ALA A 52 -4.48 -19.53 -1.15
N ASP A 53 -3.97 -19.62 -2.39
CA ASP A 53 -3.88 -18.47 -3.32
C ASP A 53 -5.26 -17.89 -3.62
N ALA A 54 -6.29 -18.72 -3.77
CA ALA A 54 -7.65 -18.26 -3.97
C ALA A 54 -8.17 -17.42 -2.78
N GLY A 55 -7.84 -17.81 -1.55
CA GLY A 55 -8.21 -17.03 -0.37
C GLY A 55 -7.55 -15.65 -0.32
N VAL A 56 -6.28 -15.54 -0.74
CA VAL A 56 -5.60 -14.23 -0.87
C VAL A 56 -6.26 -13.38 -1.96
N ASN A 57 -6.58 -13.97 -3.12
CA ASN A 57 -7.23 -13.25 -4.22
C ASN A 57 -8.67 -12.81 -3.86
N TYR A 58 -9.41 -13.64 -3.14
CA TYR A 58 -10.72 -13.26 -2.59
C TYR A 58 -10.57 -12.04 -1.68
N TYR A 59 -9.59 -12.03 -0.77
CA TYR A 59 -9.44 -10.92 0.16
C TYR A 59 -8.92 -9.65 -0.52
N LEU A 60 -8.13 -9.78 -1.58
CA LEU A 60 -7.77 -8.66 -2.46
C LEU A 60 -9.00 -8.02 -3.09
N TRP A 61 -9.91 -8.83 -3.63
CA TRP A 61 -11.19 -8.33 -4.15
C TRP A 61 -12.03 -7.68 -3.04
N HIS A 62 -12.14 -8.32 -1.87
CA HIS A 62 -12.90 -7.81 -0.72
C HIS A 62 -12.37 -6.43 -0.28
N MET A 63 -11.06 -6.30 -0.05
CA MET A 63 -10.44 -5.04 0.35
C MET A 63 -10.55 -3.95 -0.73
N SER A 64 -10.64 -4.30 -2.02
CA SER A 64 -10.87 -3.30 -3.07
C SER A 64 -12.26 -2.65 -2.99
N HIS A 65 -13.23 -3.32 -2.36
CA HIS A 65 -14.58 -2.80 -2.15
C HIS A 65 -14.78 -2.27 -0.73
N ALA A 66 -14.09 -2.85 0.26
CA ALA A 66 -14.18 -2.52 1.68
C ALA A 66 -12.78 -2.40 2.29
N GLY A 67 -12.03 -1.34 1.94
CA GLY A 67 -10.61 -1.19 2.27
C GLY A 67 -10.28 -1.06 3.77
N ALA A 68 -11.27 -0.80 4.62
CA ALA A 68 -11.12 -0.74 6.07
C ALA A 68 -11.66 -1.98 6.80
N ASP A 69 -12.18 -2.97 6.07
CA ASP A 69 -12.73 -4.18 6.65
C ASP A 69 -11.67 -5.26 6.79
N PHE A 70 -11.14 -5.38 8.00
CA PHE A 70 -10.17 -6.41 8.40
C PHE A 70 -10.82 -7.67 8.99
N GLN A 71 -12.15 -7.77 8.92
CA GLN A 71 -12.95 -8.81 9.59
C GLN A 71 -13.85 -9.58 8.62
N ASP A 72 -13.63 -9.43 7.31
CA ASP A 72 -14.31 -10.22 6.27
C ASP A 72 -15.84 -10.08 6.32
N GLY A 73 -16.31 -8.84 6.45
CA GLY A 73 -17.72 -8.47 6.54
C GLY A 73 -18.32 -8.61 7.94
N ASN A 74 -17.57 -9.14 8.91
CA ASN A 74 -18.05 -9.33 10.27
C ASN A 74 -17.84 -8.07 11.11
N THR A 75 -18.77 -7.80 12.01
CA THR A 75 -18.64 -6.72 13.00
C THR A 75 -18.33 -7.29 14.38
N GLY A 76 -17.26 -6.81 15.02
CA GLY A 76 -16.95 -7.12 16.43
C GLY A 76 -16.04 -8.33 16.64
N GLY A 77 -15.32 -8.77 15.61
CA GLY A 77 -14.24 -9.73 15.75
C GLY A 77 -13.18 -9.22 16.73
N THR A 78 -12.74 -10.08 17.63
CA THR A 78 -11.62 -9.81 18.55
C THR A 78 -10.35 -10.45 18.01
N PRO A 79 -9.19 -9.78 18.12
CA PRO A 79 -7.92 -10.40 17.73
C PRO A 79 -7.66 -11.66 18.55
N ILE A 80 -7.16 -12.70 17.90
CA ILE A 80 -6.71 -13.93 18.56
C ILE A 80 -5.58 -13.57 19.53
N SER A 81 -5.70 -14.00 20.79
CA SER A 81 -4.78 -13.60 21.86
C SER A 81 -3.61 -14.56 22.08
N THR A 82 -3.65 -15.77 21.54
CA THR A 82 -2.61 -16.79 21.73
C THR A 82 -2.38 -17.66 20.48
N GLY A 83 -1.17 -18.23 20.36
CA GLY A 83 -0.80 -19.16 19.28
C GLY A 83 -0.24 -18.50 18.02
N GLU A 84 -0.14 -19.28 16.94
CA GLU A 84 0.48 -18.88 15.66
C GLU A 84 -0.19 -17.65 15.02
N PHE A 85 -1.49 -17.47 15.27
CA PHE A 85 -2.30 -16.40 14.71
C PHE A 85 -2.56 -15.26 15.70
N THR A 86 -1.72 -15.12 16.73
CA THR A 86 -1.84 -14.01 17.70
C THR A 86 -1.83 -12.66 16.97
N GLY A 87 -2.81 -11.80 17.31
CA GLY A 87 -3.00 -10.48 16.72
C GLY A 87 -3.77 -10.45 15.41
N PHE A 88 -4.20 -11.60 14.88
CA PHE A 88 -5.07 -11.68 13.70
C PHE A 88 -6.55 -11.78 14.08
N TYR A 89 -7.41 -11.21 13.25
CA TYR A 89 -8.85 -11.48 13.17
C TYR A 89 -9.08 -12.76 12.35
N GLY A 90 -10.12 -13.51 12.71
CA GLY A 90 -10.43 -14.83 12.14
C GLY A 90 -10.51 -15.91 13.24
N PRO A 91 -10.62 -17.19 12.88
CA PRO A 91 -10.61 -17.72 11.52
C PRO A 91 -11.89 -17.40 10.72
N TYR A 92 -11.73 -17.02 9.45
CA TYR A 92 -12.85 -16.88 8.50
C TYR A 92 -12.74 -17.93 7.41
N THR A 93 -13.66 -18.89 7.38
CA THR A 93 -13.58 -20.06 6.51
C THR A 93 -14.54 -19.94 5.33
N HIS A 94 -14.03 -20.22 4.14
CA HIS A 94 -14.77 -20.22 2.88
C HIS A 94 -14.57 -21.53 2.13
N SER A 95 -15.60 -22.01 1.42
CA SER A 95 -15.46 -23.19 0.57
C SER A 95 -14.84 -22.82 -0.78
N TYR A 96 -14.05 -23.75 -1.33
CA TYR A 96 -13.43 -23.61 -2.64
C TYR A 96 -14.04 -24.63 -3.60
N LYS A 97 -14.70 -24.14 -4.65
CA LYS A 97 -15.46 -24.94 -5.62
C LYS A 97 -14.71 -25.11 -6.93
N ASN A 98 -14.88 -26.28 -7.56
CA ASN A 98 -14.43 -26.49 -8.94
C ASN A 98 -15.41 -25.87 -9.96
N ASN A 99 -15.08 -25.99 -11.25
CA ASN A 99 -15.92 -25.48 -12.34
C ASN A 99 -17.32 -26.13 -12.40
N ASP A 100 -17.47 -27.31 -11.81
CA ASP A 100 -18.73 -28.05 -11.75
C ASP A 100 -19.57 -27.69 -10.50
N GLY A 101 -19.04 -26.82 -9.62
CA GLY A 101 -19.71 -26.32 -8.41
C GLY A 101 -19.53 -27.21 -7.17
N GLU A 102 -18.70 -28.25 -7.23
CA GLU A 102 -18.41 -29.15 -6.12
C GLU A 102 -17.32 -28.60 -5.21
N ASP A 103 -17.47 -28.79 -3.89
CA ASP A 103 -16.49 -28.36 -2.89
C ASP A 103 -15.24 -29.28 -2.92
N VAL A 104 -14.13 -28.77 -3.45
CA VAL A 104 -12.85 -29.50 -3.55
C VAL A 104 -11.84 -29.12 -2.46
N GLY A 105 -12.21 -28.16 -1.61
CA GLY A 105 -11.47 -27.79 -0.41
C GLY A 105 -12.06 -26.56 0.26
N GLN A 106 -11.30 -25.99 1.18
CA GLN A 106 -11.65 -24.77 1.89
C GLN A 106 -10.41 -23.93 2.16
N TYR A 107 -10.57 -22.62 2.22
CA TYR A 107 -9.54 -21.72 2.72
C TYR A 107 -10.02 -21.00 3.99
N THR A 108 -9.10 -20.83 4.93
CA THR A 108 -9.32 -20.11 6.17
C THR A 108 -8.43 -18.89 6.20
N LEU A 109 -9.04 -17.71 6.37
CA LEU A 109 -8.35 -16.43 6.40
C LEU A 109 -8.08 -15.98 7.83
N TYR A 110 -6.90 -15.39 8.00
CA TYR A 110 -6.49 -14.65 9.19
C TYR A 110 -5.98 -13.30 8.74
N ILE A 111 -6.55 -12.22 9.25
CA ILE A 111 -6.23 -10.86 8.79
C ILE A 111 -5.79 -9.98 9.95
N LYS A 112 -4.73 -9.19 9.76
CA LYS A 112 -4.35 -8.14 10.71
C LYS A 112 -3.96 -6.85 9.98
N PRO A 113 -4.32 -5.67 10.49
CA PRO A 113 -3.76 -4.42 10.00
C PRO A 113 -2.24 -4.40 10.18
N LYS A 114 -1.48 -3.87 9.22
CA LYS A 114 -0.01 -3.78 9.32
C LYS A 114 0.45 -2.80 10.40
N SER A 115 -0.29 -1.71 10.58
CA SER A 115 -0.13 -0.74 11.66
C SER A 115 -1.47 -0.07 11.95
N ILE A 116 -1.56 0.65 13.07
CA ILE A 116 -2.72 1.50 13.37
C ILE A 116 -2.92 2.50 12.22
N GLY A 117 -4.17 2.62 11.74
CA GLY A 117 -4.53 3.50 10.62
C GLY A 117 -4.03 3.07 9.23
N SER A 118 -3.42 1.88 9.10
CA SER A 118 -2.96 1.36 7.82
C SER A 118 -4.11 0.88 6.94
N THR A 119 -4.10 1.24 5.64
CA THR A 119 -4.94 0.62 4.60
C THR A 119 -4.37 -0.72 4.10
N VAL A 120 -3.20 -1.10 4.59
CA VAL A 120 -2.53 -2.38 4.31
C VAL A 120 -2.80 -3.37 5.43
N ALA A 121 -3.29 -4.55 5.06
CA ALA A 121 -3.45 -5.72 5.91
C ALA A 121 -2.43 -6.80 5.55
N ILE A 122 -2.00 -7.55 6.56
CA ILE A 122 -1.32 -8.84 6.38
C ILE A 122 -2.41 -9.91 6.40
N VAL A 123 -2.54 -10.61 5.27
CA VAL A 123 -3.54 -11.65 5.04
C VAL A 123 -2.83 -12.99 4.98
N ARG A 124 -3.16 -13.90 5.89
CA ARG A 124 -2.76 -15.30 5.82
C ARG A 124 -3.95 -16.13 5.37
N SER A 125 -3.79 -16.80 4.23
CA SER A 125 -4.76 -17.76 3.74
C SER A 125 -4.21 -19.17 3.93
N VAL A 126 -4.97 -19.99 4.63
CA VAL A 126 -4.68 -21.39 4.89
C VAL A 126 -5.59 -22.24 4.01
N GLY A 127 -5.04 -22.88 2.97
CA GLY A 127 -5.77 -23.76 2.07
C GLY A 127 -5.67 -25.24 2.49
N GLU A 128 -6.81 -25.92 2.50
CA GLU A 128 -6.96 -27.33 2.83
C GLU A 128 -7.76 -28.05 1.73
N ALA A 129 -7.18 -29.11 1.17
CA ALA A 129 -7.82 -29.90 0.12
C ALA A 129 -8.74 -30.99 0.70
N THR A 130 -9.95 -31.13 0.18
CA THR A 130 -10.92 -32.14 0.64
C THR A 130 -10.34 -33.55 0.49
N GLY A 131 -10.55 -34.37 1.53
CA GLY A 131 -10.07 -35.76 1.58
C GLY A 131 -8.56 -35.91 1.76
N SER A 132 -7.88 -34.87 2.26
CA SER A 132 -6.44 -34.89 2.55
C SER A 132 -6.12 -34.07 3.81
N SER A 133 -5.02 -34.39 4.48
CA SER A 133 -4.40 -33.53 5.50
C SER A 133 -3.41 -32.53 4.90
N ALA A 134 -3.35 -32.41 3.57
CA ALA A 134 -2.50 -31.45 2.88
C ALA A 134 -2.98 -30.02 3.17
N ARG A 135 -2.13 -29.27 3.88
CA ARG A 135 -2.32 -27.86 4.22
C ARG A 135 -1.22 -27.00 3.62
N ARG A 136 -1.58 -25.86 3.06
CA ARG A 136 -0.65 -24.83 2.57
C ARG A 136 -1.09 -23.47 3.08
N THR A 137 -0.12 -22.62 3.36
CA THR A 137 -0.36 -21.26 3.83
C THR A 137 0.32 -20.29 2.88
N VAL A 138 -0.41 -19.27 2.44
CA VAL A 138 0.09 -18.16 1.66
C VAL A 138 -0.12 -16.90 2.50
N GLU A 139 0.92 -16.07 2.60
CA GLU A 139 0.87 -14.78 3.27
C GLU A 139 1.10 -13.69 2.23
N ALA A 140 0.23 -12.67 2.23
CA ALA A 140 0.37 -11.50 1.38
C ALA A 140 0.07 -10.23 2.18
N GLU A 141 0.77 -9.15 1.84
CA GLU A 141 0.40 -7.80 2.25
C GLU A 141 -0.48 -7.19 1.17
N ILE A 142 -1.74 -6.89 1.53
CA ILE A 142 -2.74 -6.37 0.62
C ILE A 142 -3.24 -5.03 1.14
N GLY A 143 -3.36 -4.04 0.28
CA GLY A 143 -3.96 -2.76 0.63
C GLY A 143 -4.11 -1.85 -0.57
N ALA A 144 -5.02 -0.89 -0.44
CA ALA A 144 -5.10 0.19 -1.41
C ALA A 144 -3.81 1.05 -1.33
N PRO A 145 -3.20 1.40 -2.48
CA PRO A 145 -2.06 2.31 -2.47
C PRO A 145 -2.48 3.63 -1.84
N SER A 146 -1.80 4.02 -0.76
CA SER A 146 -2.03 5.28 -0.08
C SER A 146 -1.39 6.43 -0.87
N PHE A 147 -2.01 7.61 -0.85
CA PHE A 147 -1.36 8.85 -1.31
C PHE A 147 -0.02 9.10 -0.62
N ALA A 148 0.14 8.63 0.64
CA ALA A 148 1.40 8.73 1.39
C ALA A 148 2.52 7.79 0.90
N SER A 149 2.24 6.92 -0.09
CA SER A 149 3.29 6.12 -0.74
C SER A 149 4.09 6.90 -1.78
N TYR A 150 3.56 8.04 -2.24
CA TYR A 150 4.25 8.95 -3.13
C TYR A 150 5.02 10.00 -2.32
N GLY A 151 6.23 10.31 -2.75
CA GLY A 151 6.94 11.51 -2.29
C GLY A 151 6.26 12.79 -2.79
N LEU A 152 5.61 12.73 -3.97
CA LEU A 152 4.76 13.79 -4.51
C LEU A 152 3.75 13.22 -5.51
N VAL A 153 2.49 13.62 -5.39
CA VAL A 153 1.42 13.23 -6.32
C VAL A 153 0.49 14.41 -6.57
N GLY A 154 0.18 14.72 -7.83
CA GLY A 154 -0.65 15.87 -8.18
C GLY A 154 -1.54 15.66 -9.42
N ASP A 155 -2.63 16.41 -9.50
CA ASP A 155 -3.53 16.48 -10.66
C ASP A 155 -3.15 17.62 -11.63
N GLU A 156 -1.88 18.04 -11.58
CA GLU A 156 -1.35 19.19 -12.34
C GLU A 156 0.03 18.88 -12.90
N ALA A 157 0.51 19.72 -13.83
CA ALA A 157 1.86 19.58 -14.36
C ALA A 157 2.89 19.91 -13.26
N ILE A 158 3.93 19.09 -13.15
CA ILE A 158 4.97 19.23 -12.13
C ILE A 158 6.33 19.43 -12.79
N TRP A 159 7.16 20.30 -12.23
CA TRP A 159 8.55 20.48 -12.64
C TRP A 159 9.50 20.28 -11.47
N PHE A 160 10.54 19.48 -11.70
CA PHE A 160 11.71 19.36 -10.84
C PHE A 160 12.91 19.97 -11.56
N GLY A 161 13.48 21.02 -10.98
CA GLY A 161 14.63 21.74 -11.52
C GLY A 161 15.93 20.93 -11.45
N SER A 162 16.93 21.31 -12.24
CA SER A 162 18.21 20.59 -12.33
C SER A 162 19.02 20.54 -11.03
N THR A 163 18.74 21.44 -10.09
CA THR A 163 19.37 21.51 -8.76
C THR A 163 18.56 20.78 -7.68
N GLU A 164 17.41 20.21 -8.03
CA GLU A 164 16.52 19.55 -7.10
C GLU A 164 16.73 18.04 -7.09
N THR A 165 16.46 17.44 -5.94
CA THR A 165 16.45 15.99 -5.78
C THR A 165 15.13 15.56 -5.14
N ALA A 166 14.39 14.72 -5.86
CA ALA A 166 13.16 14.10 -5.40
C ALA A 166 13.48 12.71 -4.82
N ASN A 167 13.04 12.46 -3.59
CA ASN A 167 13.21 11.17 -2.95
C ASN A 167 11.86 10.43 -2.87
N GLY A 168 11.77 9.26 -3.48
CA GLY A 168 10.57 8.43 -3.53
C GLY A 168 9.76 8.55 -4.83
N PRO A 169 8.65 7.78 -4.94
CA PRO A 169 7.79 7.78 -6.12
C PRO A 169 7.13 9.15 -6.35
N THR A 170 7.01 9.57 -7.60
CA THR A 170 6.38 10.83 -8.01
C THR A 170 5.35 10.56 -9.11
N HIS A 171 4.16 11.15 -9.02
CA HIS A 171 3.10 10.98 -10.00
C HIS A 171 2.41 12.30 -10.39
N SER A 172 2.03 12.43 -11.65
CA SER A 172 1.16 13.51 -12.12
C SER A 172 0.12 12.99 -13.11
N ASN A 173 -1.14 13.34 -12.91
CA ASN A 173 -2.19 13.05 -13.90
C ASN A 173 -2.03 13.86 -15.20
N VAL A 174 -1.24 14.95 -15.19
CA VAL A 174 -1.05 15.81 -16.36
C VAL A 174 0.28 15.53 -17.06
N GLY A 175 1.40 15.62 -16.34
CA GLY A 175 2.74 15.48 -16.90
C GLY A 175 3.84 15.99 -15.98
N ILE A 176 5.05 15.44 -16.11
CA ILE A 176 6.21 15.79 -15.28
C ILE A 176 7.41 16.18 -16.14
N ARG A 177 7.97 17.35 -15.86
CA ARG A 177 9.30 17.75 -16.32
C ARG A 177 10.30 17.44 -15.21
N MET A 178 11.15 16.43 -15.41
CA MET A 178 12.08 15.91 -14.42
C MET A 178 13.53 16.24 -14.83
N ASP A 179 13.97 17.49 -14.63
CA ASP A 179 15.36 17.92 -14.91
C ASP A 179 16.34 17.53 -13.78
N GLY A 180 15.80 17.39 -12.57
CA GLY A 180 16.52 17.00 -11.35
C GLY A 180 16.77 15.50 -11.22
N VAL A 181 17.28 15.12 -10.04
CA VAL A 181 17.50 13.70 -9.72
C VAL A 181 16.30 13.13 -8.98
N ASN A 182 15.81 11.96 -9.38
CA ASN A 182 14.84 11.19 -8.61
C ASN A 182 15.40 9.79 -8.33
N ASN A 183 15.13 9.24 -7.14
CA ASN A 183 15.57 7.90 -6.73
C ASN A 183 14.43 6.86 -6.65
N GLY A 184 13.23 7.20 -7.14
CA GLY A 184 12.06 6.34 -7.18
C GLY A 184 11.45 6.25 -8.59
N ASN A 185 10.18 5.82 -8.66
CA ASN A 185 9.42 5.80 -9.91
C ASN A 185 8.85 7.19 -10.20
N VAL A 186 8.98 7.66 -11.44
CA VAL A 186 8.37 8.91 -11.91
C VAL A 186 7.30 8.55 -12.92
N SER A 187 6.06 8.87 -12.67
CA SER A 187 4.95 8.39 -13.49
C SER A 187 4.02 9.50 -13.91
N SER A 188 3.40 9.33 -15.08
CA SER A 188 2.35 10.22 -15.54
C SER A 188 1.19 9.47 -16.16
N ALA A 189 -0.03 9.94 -15.86
CA ALA A 189 -1.22 9.34 -16.44
C ALA A 189 -1.31 9.57 -17.95
N ASN A 190 -0.92 10.76 -18.40
CA ASN A 190 -0.89 11.09 -19.82
C ASN A 190 0.33 10.50 -20.51
N GLY A 191 0.14 10.01 -21.73
CA GLY A 191 1.27 9.61 -22.58
C GLY A 191 2.09 10.80 -23.08
N THR A 192 1.42 11.94 -23.29
CA THR A 192 2.02 13.20 -23.73
C THR A 192 1.28 14.41 -23.16
N TYR A 193 1.96 15.54 -22.98
CA TYR A 193 1.36 16.80 -22.56
C TYR A 193 2.12 18.01 -23.12
N VAL A 194 1.51 19.19 -23.05
CA VAL A 194 2.17 20.47 -23.35
C VAL A 194 2.54 21.13 -22.03
N PRO A 195 3.82 21.23 -21.66
CA PRO A 195 4.23 21.80 -20.39
C PRO A 195 3.84 23.28 -20.30
N PRO A 196 3.27 23.74 -19.17
CA PRO A 196 2.96 25.16 -18.98
C PRO A 196 4.21 26.05 -19.02
N TYR A 197 4.09 27.25 -19.58
CA TYR A 197 5.20 28.24 -19.59
C TYR A 197 5.70 28.59 -18.18
N SER A 198 4.81 28.59 -17.18
CA SER A 198 5.16 28.81 -15.77
C SER A 198 6.12 27.77 -15.20
N LEU A 199 6.16 26.58 -15.79
CA LEU A 199 7.05 25.47 -15.43
C LEU A 199 8.18 25.30 -16.46
N GLY A 200 8.43 26.37 -17.23
CA GLY A 200 9.46 26.45 -18.27
C GLY A 200 9.17 25.59 -19.50
N GLY A 201 7.90 25.38 -19.84
CA GLY A 201 7.50 24.78 -21.11
C GLY A 201 7.94 25.59 -22.32
N ASP A 202 8.20 24.91 -23.42
CA ASP A 202 8.67 25.46 -24.70
C ASP A 202 7.54 25.61 -25.74
N GLY A 203 6.28 25.34 -25.35
CA GLY A 203 5.12 25.30 -26.24
C GLY A 203 5.03 24.03 -27.09
N GLY A 204 5.98 23.10 -26.96
CA GLY A 204 5.98 21.81 -27.63
C GLY A 204 5.19 20.74 -26.87
N THR A 205 4.80 19.68 -27.58
CA THR A 205 4.27 18.46 -26.97
C THR A 205 5.42 17.56 -26.57
N HIS A 206 5.42 17.15 -25.31
CA HIS A 206 6.42 16.24 -24.74
C HIS A 206 5.74 14.98 -24.21
N ASN A 207 6.53 13.95 -23.93
CA ASN A 207 6.05 12.75 -23.25
C ASN A 207 5.56 13.07 -21.83
N GLY A 208 4.71 12.19 -21.28
CA GLY A 208 4.16 12.33 -19.93
C GLY A 208 5.22 12.54 -18.86
N VAL A 209 6.41 11.96 -19.03
CA VAL A 209 7.62 12.35 -18.28
C VAL A 209 8.75 12.64 -19.26
N TRP A 210 9.35 13.83 -19.14
CA TRP A 210 10.45 14.29 -19.97
C TRP A 210 11.42 15.16 -19.17
N CYS A 211 12.52 15.57 -19.80
CA CYS A 211 13.61 16.33 -19.21
C CYS A 211 14.14 17.30 -20.25
N ASN A 212 14.33 18.57 -19.89
CA ASN A 212 14.79 19.60 -20.80
C ASN A 212 16.33 19.65 -20.82
N ALA A 213 16.92 19.68 -22.02
CA ALA A 213 18.35 19.45 -22.27
C ALA A 213 19.31 20.06 -21.21
N GLY A 214 20.13 19.20 -20.60
CA GLY A 214 21.12 19.49 -19.56
C GLY A 214 21.94 18.25 -19.18
N SER A 215 22.98 18.40 -18.35
CA SER A 215 23.87 17.28 -17.95
C SER A 215 23.15 16.09 -17.30
N ASN A 216 22.07 16.36 -16.56
CA ASN A 216 21.24 15.32 -15.93
C ASN A 216 20.27 14.62 -16.91
N CYS A 217 19.89 15.28 -18.00
CA CYS A 217 18.97 14.76 -19.01
C CYS A 217 19.65 13.93 -20.10
N ALA A 218 20.92 14.23 -20.41
CA ALA A 218 21.67 13.50 -21.44
C ALA A 218 21.81 12.00 -21.15
N SER A 219 21.75 11.63 -19.86
CA SER A 219 21.74 10.23 -19.40
C SER A 219 20.32 9.66 -19.21
N ARG A 220 19.26 10.48 -19.27
CA ARG A 220 17.88 10.10 -18.93
C ARG A 220 16.90 10.56 -20.00
N ASN A 221 16.64 9.66 -20.95
CA ASN A 221 15.52 9.78 -21.88
C ASN A 221 14.58 8.57 -21.69
N THR A 222 13.51 8.52 -22.48
CA THR A 222 12.51 7.43 -22.47
C THR A 222 13.10 6.03 -22.62
N THR A 223 14.29 5.90 -23.20
CA THR A 223 15.00 4.65 -23.49
C THR A 223 16.20 4.39 -22.57
N LYS A 224 16.57 5.35 -21.71
CA LYS A 224 17.76 5.34 -20.84
C LYS A 224 17.45 5.74 -19.39
N ASN A 225 16.26 5.43 -18.89
CA ASN A 225 15.86 5.72 -17.52
C ASN A 225 15.90 4.48 -16.58
N ASN A 226 16.50 3.36 -17.02
CA ASN A 226 16.46 2.08 -16.28
C ASN A 226 15.04 1.60 -15.92
N GLY A 227 14.00 2.06 -16.62
CA GLY A 227 12.60 1.72 -16.35
C GLY A 227 11.93 2.53 -15.23
N THR A 228 12.57 3.57 -14.70
CA THR A 228 12.00 4.36 -13.58
C THR A 228 10.93 5.35 -14.01
N TRP A 229 10.93 5.80 -15.28
CA TRP A 229 9.82 6.63 -15.78
C TRP A 229 8.77 5.78 -16.49
N GLN A 230 7.51 5.99 -16.11
CA GLN A 230 6.37 5.17 -16.55
C GLN A 230 5.22 6.06 -17.03
N TYR A 231 4.84 5.94 -18.29
CA TYR A 231 3.71 6.66 -18.88
C TYR A 231 3.31 6.01 -20.22
N PRO A 232 2.02 6.05 -20.60
CA PRO A 232 0.89 6.38 -19.71
C PRO A 232 0.70 5.30 -18.64
N VAL A 233 0.24 5.70 -17.46
CA VAL A 233 -0.23 4.80 -16.39
C VAL A 233 -1.66 5.20 -15.99
N PRO A 234 -2.42 4.39 -15.22
CA PRO A 234 -3.71 4.82 -14.71
C PRO A 234 -3.60 6.11 -13.88
N ALA A 235 -4.57 7.01 -14.04
CA ALA A 235 -4.65 8.25 -13.27
C ALA A 235 -4.97 7.97 -11.80
N VAL A 236 -4.43 8.80 -10.91
CA VAL A 236 -4.79 8.83 -9.51
C VAL A 236 -6.10 9.61 -9.35
N ASP A 237 -7.11 9.01 -8.71
CA ASP A 237 -8.42 9.66 -8.55
C ASP A 237 -8.43 10.66 -7.38
N PHE A 238 -8.22 11.94 -7.71
CA PHE A 238 -8.29 13.05 -6.75
C PHE A 238 -9.72 13.43 -6.36
N ASN A 239 -10.76 13.00 -7.08
CA ASN A 239 -12.14 13.33 -6.71
C ASN A 239 -12.56 12.64 -5.41
N SER A 240 -11.97 11.48 -5.12
CA SER A 240 -12.14 10.77 -3.85
C SER A 240 -11.62 11.60 -2.64
N LEU A 241 -10.64 12.49 -2.85
CA LEU A 241 -9.98 13.22 -1.77
C LEU A 241 -10.91 14.21 -1.07
N THR A 242 -11.88 14.80 -1.75
CA THR A 242 -12.83 15.76 -1.13
C THR A 242 -13.67 15.09 -0.03
N GLY A 243 -14.10 13.85 -0.25
CA GLY A 243 -14.80 13.06 0.78
C GLY A 243 -13.88 12.71 1.96
N GLU A 244 -12.64 12.33 1.67
CA GLU A 244 -11.65 11.98 2.67
C GLU A 244 -11.21 13.16 3.54
N ILE A 245 -11.10 14.38 2.98
CA ILE A 245 -10.76 15.58 3.76
C ILE A 245 -11.83 15.86 4.84
N CYS A 246 -13.12 15.64 4.55
CA CYS A 246 -14.14 15.73 5.60
C CYS A 246 -14.00 14.62 6.65
N ASN A 247 -13.68 13.38 6.24
CA ASN A 247 -13.44 12.29 7.19
C ASN A 247 -12.26 12.63 8.12
N LEU A 248 -11.16 13.17 7.60
CA LEU A 248 -10.01 13.62 8.39
C LEU A 248 -10.37 14.73 9.37
N LYS A 249 -11.22 15.69 8.95
CA LYS A 249 -11.75 16.71 9.86
C LYS A 249 -12.57 16.11 11.00
N LYS A 250 -13.44 15.13 10.70
CA LYS A 250 -14.23 14.42 11.73
C LYS A 250 -13.33 13.65 12.70
N GLN A 251 -12.29 12.98 12.21
CA GLN A 251 -11.31 12.30 13.08
C GLN A 251 -10.61 13.31 14.00
N ALA A 252 -10.15 14.43 13.46
CA ALA A 252 -9.56 15.51 14.25
C ALA A 252 -10.52 16.07 15.33
N PHE A 253 -11.83 16.15 15.05
CA PHE A 253 -12.81 16.51 16.07
C PHE A 253 -13.00 15.44 17.14
N LEU A 254 -12.99 14.15 16.78
CA LEU A 254 -13.12 13.02 17.72
C LEU A 254 -11.92 12.88 18.65
N ALA A 255 -10.74 13.32 18.23
CA ALA A 255 -9.50 13.21 19.00
C ALA A 255 -9.52 13.98 20.34
N ASP A 256 -10.42 14.97 20.50
CA ASP A 256 -10.54 15.75 21.73
C ASP A 256 -12.00 15.79 22.24
N PRO A 257 -12.26 15.50 23.53
CA PRO A 257 -13.61 15.53 24.09
C PRO A 257 -14.35 16.86 23.86
N SER A 258 -13.65 17.99 23.84
CA SER A 258 -14.24 19.33 23.66
C SER A 258 -14.81 19.57 22.26
N THR A 259 -14.32 18.84 21.24
CA THR A 259 -14.79 18.94 19.86
C THR A 259 -15.53 17.70 19.37
N SER A 260 -15.50 16.60 20.12
CA SER A 260 -16.06 15.29 19.71
C SER A 260 -17.53 15.36 19.26
N ALA A 261 -18.36 16.19 19.90
CA ALA A 261 -19.77 16.38 19.53
C ALA A 261 -19.95 16.97 18.11
N LEU A 262 -18.96 17.70 17.60
CA LEU A 262 -19.00 18.30 16.26
C LEU A 262 -18.82 17.25 15.16
N ALA A 263 -18.14 16.14 15.44
CA ALA A 263 -17.89 15.08 14.46
C ALA A 263 -19.17 14.35 14.01
N SER A 264 -20.14 14.21 14.93
CA SER A 264 -21.43 13.55 14.69
C SER A 264 -22.54 14.50 14.24
N SER A 265 -22.25 15.81 14.10
CA SER A 265 -23.22 16.80 13.63
C SER A 265 -23.57 16.56 12.15
N PRO A 266 -24.81 16.80 11.71
CA PRO A 266 -25.18 16.82 10.29
C PRO A 266 -24.33 17.79 9.46
N THR A 267 -23.72 18.80 10.10
CA THR A 267 -22.88 19.82 9.48
C THR A 267 -21.40 19.68 9.79
N ALA A 268 -20.93 18.51 10.24
CA ALA A 268 -19.54 18.30 10.67
C ALA A 268 -18.49 18.78 9.64
N CYS A 269 -18.72 18.54 8.34
CA CYS A 269 -17.80 18.97 7.28
C CYS A 269 -17.71 20.49 7.18
N SER A 270 -18.84 21.21 7.30
CA SER A 270 -18.91 22.67 7.15
C SER A 270 -18.81 23.43 8.48
N ASN A 271 -18.75 22.72 9.61
CA ASN A 271 -18.68 23.34 10.93
C ASN A 271 -17.29 23.92 11.18
N VAL A 272 -17.22 25.21 11.45
CA VAL A 272 -15.95 25.88 11.75
C VAL A 272 -15.92 26.23 13.23
N SER A 273 -15.37 25.32 14.04
CA SER A 273 -15.12 25.60 15.44
C SER A 273 -14.05 26.68 15.58
N ALA A 274 -14.24 27.61 16.51
CA ALA A 274 -13.20 28.54 16.95
C ALA A 274 -12.26 27.91 18.01
N GLY A 275 -12.68 26.81 18.62
CA GLY A 275 -11.88 26.05 19.59
C GLY A 275 -10.77 25.28 18.87
N ARG A 276 -9.53 25.47 19.32
CA ARG A 276 -8.35 24.75 18.85
C ARG A 276 -8.04 23.59 19.80
N THR A 277 -7.69 22.44 19.23
CA THR A 277 -7.19 21.26 19.95
C THR A 277 -5.83 20.85 19.38
N GLY A 278 -5.21 19.78 19.91
CA GLY A 278 -3.99 19.21 19.32
C GLY A 278 -4.22 18.53 17.95
N ALA A 279 -5.48 18.27 17.60
CA ALA A 279 -5.85 17.64 16.33
C ALA A 279 -6.53 18.60 15.36
N TYR A 280 -7.24 19.62 15.86
CA TYR A 280 -7.99 20.56 15.03
C TYR A 280 -7.48 22.00 15.22
N ILE A 281 -7.05 22.62 14.12
CA ILE A 281 -6.58 24.00 14.07
C ILE A 281 -7.59 24.86 13.29
N PRO A 282 -8.21 25.88 13.93
CA PRO A 282 -9.25 26.70 13.32
C PRO A 282 -8.68 27.70 12.31
N ARG A 283 -9.57 28.32 11.52
CA ARG A 283 -9.21 29.37 10.54
C ARG A 283 -8.36 30.46 11.18
N TYR A 284 -7.33 30.93 10.47
CA TYR A 284 -6.53 32.07 10.93
C TYR A 284 -7.40 33.32 11.04
N ALA A 285 -8.28 33.53 10.06
CA ALA A 285 -9.26 34.61 10.00
C ALA A 285 -10.49 34.19 9.17
N SER A 286 -11.58 34.95 9.30
CA SER A 286 -12.82 34.70 8.53
C SER A 286 -12.58 34.74 7.01
N GLY A 287 -11.84 35.76 6.53
CA GLY A 287 -11.44 35.88 5.13
C GLY A 287 -10.26 34.97 4.77
N PHE A 288 -10.31 34.40 3.56
CA PHE A 288 -9.18 33.67 2.99
C PHE A 288 -8.09 34.63 2.56
N ASN A 289 -6.84 34.23 2.75
CA ASN A 289 -5.68 34.95 2.26
C ASN A 289 -4.58 33.94 1.94
N THR A 290 -4.06 33.96 0.71
CA THR A 290 -3.08 32.99 0.22
C THR A 290 -1.74 33.03 0.97
N ARG A 291 -1.45 34.11 1.69
CA ARG A 291 -0.19 34.34 2.41
C ARG A 291 -0.30 34.19 3.92
N ARG A 292 -1.46 33.72 4.42
CA ARG A 292 -1.72 33.55 5.85
C ARG A 292 -2.17 32.14 6.16
N GLY A 293 -1.87 31.70 7.37
CA GLY A 293 -2.25 30.36 7.84
C GLY A 293 -1.37 29.94 9.00
N TYR A 294 -0.89 28.70 8.94
CA TYR A 294 -0.13 28.09 10.03
C TYR A 294 1.10 27.35 9.54
N LEU A 295 2.18 27.39 10.32
CA LEU A 295 3.31 26.49 10.14
C LEU A 295 3.26 25.42 11.23
N ILE A 296 3.29 24.16 10.81
CA ILE A 296 3.49 23.00 11.66
C ILE A 296 4.94 22.56 11.54
N GLU A 297 5.66 22.59 12.64
CA GLU A 297 7.03 22.09 12.73
C GLU A 297 7.06 20.78 13.53
N LEU A 298 7.40 19.68 12.87
CA LEU A 298 7.46 18.35 13.49
C LEU A 298 8.78 18.16 14.24
N ASN A 299 8.70 17.80 15.52
CA ASN A 299 9.84 17.64 16.43
C ASN A 299 10.30 16.18 16.51
N SER A 300 11.58 15.95 16.81
CA SER A 300 12.16 14.60 16.93
C SER A 300 11.61 13.75 18.10
N ASN A 301 10.79 14.33 18.99
CA ASN A 301 10.21 13.67 20.16
C ASN A 301 8.73 13.26 19.96
N GLY A 302 8.24 13.23 18.71
CA GLY A 302 6.86 12.86 18.41
C GLY A 302 5.83 13.93 18.78
N THR A 303 6.25 15.19 18.87
CA THR A 303 5.38 16.36 19.08
C THR A 303 5.50 17.33 17.90
N TYR A 304 4.68 18.38 17.89
CA TYR A 304 4.81 19.46 16.93
C TYR A 304 4.71 20.85 17.56
N ASN A 305 5.37 21.82 16.96
CA ASN A 305 5.20 23.24 17.26
C ASN A 305 4.23 23.85 16.25
N LEU A 306 3.38 24.76 16.72
CA LEU A 306 2.43 25.47 15.90
C LEU A 306 2.76 26.96 15.90
N TYR A 307 2.95 27.51 14.70
CA TYR A 307 3.16 28.93 14.46
C TYR A 307 2.02 29.49 13.63
N ARG A 308 1.66 30.74 13.89
CA ARG A 308 0.81 31.55 13.03
C ARG A 308 1.68 32.22 11.98
N VAL A 309 1.27 32.13 10.72
CA VAL A 309 1.92 32.79 9.60
C VAL A 309 1.08 34.00 9.23
N SER A 310 1.62 35.18 9.48
CA SER A 310 0.94 36.47 9.22
C SER A 310 1.18 37.00 7.81
N ASN A 311 2.29 36.60 7.19
CA ASN A 311 2.62 36.83 5.80
C ASN A 311 3.63 35.79 5.32
N GLU A 312 3.48 35.37 4.07
CA GLU A 312 4.53 34.76 3.27
C GLU A 312 5.28 35.87 2.55
N ASN A 313 6.54 36.06 2.93
CA ASN A 313 7.43 37.10 2.41
C ASN A 313 8.24 36.62 1.20
N TYR A 314 7.94 35.43 0.68
CA TYR A 314 8.66 34.87 -0.44
C TYR A 314 8.35 35.65 -1.74
N TRP A 315 9.36 36.33 -2.27
CA TRP A 315 9.25 37.12 -3.49
C TRP A 315 10.08 36.51 -4.62
N TYR A 316 9.40 35.97 -5.63
CA TYR A 316 10.01 35.48 -6.86
C TYR A 316 10.35 36.68 -7.76
N SER A 317 11.54 37.27 -7.60
CA SER A 317 11.92 38.43 -8.42
C SER A 317 12.34 38.02 -9.82
N ASN A 318 13.27 37.06 -9.99
CA ASN A 318 13.78 36.61 -11.29
C ASN A 318 14.43 35.21 -11.20
N ASN A 319 14.44 34.49 -12.31
CA ASN A 319 14.93 33.11 -12.53
C ASN A 319 16.36 32.73 -12.04
N ASN A 320 17.12 33.63 -11.41
CA ASN A 320 18.55 33.43 -11.18
C ASN A 320 19.08 33.72 -9.78
N ASN A 321 18.28 34.17 -8.81
CA ASN A 321 18.79 34.30 -7.45
C ASN A 321 17.68 34.12 -6.40
N TYR A 322 17.73 32.99 -5.69
CA TYR A 322 17.14 32.85 -4.36
C TYR A 322 17.94 33.76 -3.41
N LEU A 323 17.53 35.02 -3.23
CA LEU A 323 18.27 35.98 -2.40
C LEU A 323 17.93 35.87 -0.91
N ASP A 324 16.75 35.38 -0.57
CA ASP A 324 16.29 35.25 0.81
C ASP A 324 16.43 33.81 1.30
N SER A 325 16.99 33.62 2.50
CA SER A 325 17.08 32.29 3.10
C SER A 325 15.67 31.76 3.37
N TRP A 326 15.47 30.43 3.30
CA TRP A 326 14.20 29.80 3.69
C TRP A 326 13.72 30.20 5.10
N GLN A 327 14.64 30.70 5.94
CA GLN A 327 14.37 31.16 7.30
C GLN A 327 13.64 32.51 7.37
N SER A 328 13.67 33.34 6.32
CA SER A 328 12.94 34.62 6.25
C SER A 328 11.68 34.56 5.37
N ALA A 329 11.37 33.40 4.80
CA ALA A 329 10.23 33.21 3.89
C ALA A 329 8.87 33.47 4.56
N LEU A 330 8.76 33.26 5.88
CA LEU A 330 7.51 33.39 6.62
C LEU A 330 7.65 34.37 7.80
N SER A 331 6.65 35.23 7.99
CA SER A 331 6.49 36.02 9.23
C SER A 331 5.69 35.21 10.26
N GLU A 332 6.43 34.49 11.08
CA GLU A 332 5.92 33.50 12.04
C GLU A 332 5.73 34.09 13.45
N THR A 333 4.71 33.62 14.18
CA THR A 333 4.56 33.86 15.62
C THR A 333 4.19 32.55 16.30
N LEU A 334 4.98 32.12 17.29
CA LEU A 334 4.73 30.88 18.02
C LEU A 334 3.37 30.96 18.72
N VAL A 335 2.51 29.98 18.45
CA VAL A 335 1.22 29.83 19.13
C VAL A 335 1.37 28.89 20.32
N GLN A 336 2.03 27.75 20.11
CA GLN A 336 2.30 26.76 21.15
C GLN A 336 3.40 25.80 20.69
N SER A 337 4.24 25.34 21.61
CA SER A 337 5.29 24.35 21.37
C SER A 337 4.95 22.99 22.00
N ASN A 338 5.61 21.93 21.52
CA ASN A 338 5.52 20.56 22.03
C ASN A 338 4.09 20.03 22.18
N ILE A 339 3.23 20.29 21.19
CA ILE A 339 1.89 19.73 21.15
C ILE A 339 2.01 18.24 20.82
N SER A 340 1.46 17.37 21.66
CA SER A 340 1.41 15.93 21.38
C SER A 340 0.61 15.66 20.11
N ILE A 341 1.16 14.82 19.23
CA ILE A 341 0.43 14.34 18.06
C ILE A 341 -0.74 13.45 18.54
N PRO A 342 -1.96 13.64 18.03
CA PRO A 342 -3.12 12.80 18.35
C PRO A 342 -2.86 11.31 18.14
N ALA A 343 -3.50 10.45 18.94
CA ALA A 343 -3.25 8.99 18.92
C ALA A 343 -3.66 8.32 17.59
N ASP A 344 -4.65 8.89 16.89
CA ASP A 344 -5.07 8.51 15.54
C ASP A 344 -4.15 9.08 14.44
N GLY A 345 -3.24 10.00 14.80
CA GLY A 345 -2.23 10.56 13.91
C GLY A 345 -2.76 11.60 12.93
N VAL A 346 -3.94 12.19 13.15
CA VAL A 346 -4.56 13.15 12.22
C VAL A 346 -4.53 14.57 12.80
N ILE A 347 -4.02 15.52 11.99
CA ILE A 347 -4.11 16.95 12.27
C ILE A 347 -4.87 17.61 11.11
N PHE A 348 -5.96 18.30 11.42
CA PHE A 348 -6.75 19.05 10.45
C PHE A 348 -6.59 20.55 10.67
N VAL A 349 -6.28 21.28 9.59
CA VAL A 349 -6.10 22.73 9.59
C VAL A 349 -7.13 23.39 8.67
N GLU A 350 -7.98 24.25 9.22
CA GLU A 350 -8.99 25.01 8.48
C GLU A 350 -8.40 26.16 7.62
N ASP A 351 -7.12 26.14 7.32
CA ASP A 351 -6.44 27.21 6.58
C ASP A 351 -5.15 26.71 5.94
N ASN A 352 -4.49 27.57 5.16
CA ASN A 352 -3.21 27.24 4.54
C ASN A 352 -2.21 26.72 5.58
N VAL A 353 -1.44 25.71 5.19
CA VAL A 353 -0.45 25.08 6.05
C VAL A 353 0.91 25.03 5.37
N TRP A 354 1.94 25.42 6.11
CA TRP A 354 3.32 25.12 5.79
C TRP A 354 3.78 24.01 6.74
N ILE A 355 4.60 23.09 6.23
CA ILE A 355 5.09 21.96 7.01
C ILE A 355 6.61 22.00 7.00
N ARG A 356 7.20 21.94 8.17
CA ARG A 356 8.64 21.74 8.36
C ARG A 356 8.83 20.50 9.21
N SER A 357 9.68 19.58 8.77
CA SER A 357 9.98 18.38 9.57
C SER A 357 11.42 18.42 10.04
N ASN A 358 11.64 18.04 11.30
CA ASN A 358 12.96 17.68 11.76
C ASN A 358 13.45 16.43 10.99
N PRO A 359 14.70 16.40 10.49
CA PRO A 359 15.23 15.24 9.76
C PRO A 359 15.17 13.90 10.52
N VAL A 360 15.05 13.94 11.85
CA VAL A 360 14.98 12.78 12.75
C VAL A 360 13.58 12.62 13.37
N PHE A 361 12.54 13.15 12.74
CA PHE A 361 11.17 12.87 13.15
C PHE A 361 10.90 11.36 13.01
N ASP A 362 10.40 10.75 14.08
CA ASP A 362 9.97 9.36 14.10
C ASP A 362 8.46 9.29 14.40
N GLY A 363 7.73 8.48 13.62
CA GLY A 363 6.28 8.34 13.70
C GLY A 363 5.55 8.58 12.38
N ARG A 364 4.21 8.49 12.44
CA ARG A 364 3.31 8.76 11.30
C ARG A 364 2.31 9.83 11.70
N VAL A 365 2.17 10.84 10.85
CA VAL A 365 1.18 11.90 11.01
C VAL A 365 0.61 12.27 9.64
N THR A 366 -0.71 12.42 9.59
CA THR A 366 -1.45 12.93 8.43
C THR A 366 -1.88 14.35 8.74
N ILE A 367 -1.37 15.30 7.97
CA ILE A 367 -1.77 16.70 8.08
C ILE A 367 -2.64 17.04 6.87
N ALA A 368 -3.90 17.37 7.13
CA ALA A 368 -4.84 17.82 6.12
C ALA A 368 -5.14 19.30 6.31
N SER A 369 -5.24 20.03 5.20
CA SER A 369 -5.60 21.44 5.18
C SER A 369 -6.75 21.67 4.22
N GLY A 370 -7.74 22.45 4.65
CA GLY A 370 -8.86 22.81 3.80
C GLY A 370 -9.86 23.72 4.50
N ARG A 371 -10.33 24.73 3.76
CA ARG A 371 -11.52 25.51 4.13
C ARG A 371 -12.74 24.84 3.51
N LEU A 372 -13.33 23.88 4.24
CA LEU A 372 -14.53 23.14 3.84
C LEU A 372 -15.81 23.98 3.97
#